data_AF-A0A4P6Q068-F1
#
_entry.id   AF-A0A4P6Q068-F1
#
_cell.length_a   1.000
_cell.length_b   1.000
_cell.length_c   1.000
_cell.angle_alpha   90.00
_cell.angle_beta   90.00
_cell.angle_gamma   90.00
#
_symmetry.space_group_name_H-M   'P 1'
#
loop_
_entity.id
_entity.type
_entity.pdbx_description
1 polymer ?
#
loop_
_entity_poly.entity_id
_entity_poly.type
_entity_poly.pdbx_seq_one_letter_code
_entity_poly.pdbx_strand_id
1 'polypeptide(L)'
;MIIVRAVQTCWACPAQWDAETLAGNRLYLRYRYGHGTVNLDDPSGPLVADFDTGRPYDGGIDLDEFCDRAGLVLAAPHADQDPVGRPR
;
A
#
# COMPACT_ATOMS: atom_id res chain seq x y z
N MET A 1 -0.08 10.13 7.23
CA MET A 1 0.33 9.18 8.30
C MET A 1 1.75 8.70 8.00
N ILE A 2 2.51 8.23 9.00
CA ILE A 2 3.87 7.73 8.80
C ILE A 2 3.86 6.20 8.85
N ILE A 3 4.20 5.54 7.75
CA ILE A 3 4.42 4.09 7.66
C ILE A 3 5.87 3.81 8.07
N VAL A 4 6.09 2.77 8.88
CA VAL A 4 7.42 2.30 9.31
C VAL A 4 7.78 0.94 8.72
N ARG A 5 6.78 0.17 8.30
CA ARG A 5 6.95 -1.14 7.69
C ARG A 5 5.82 -1.40 6.70
N ALA A 6 6.13 -2.00 5.57
CA ALA A 6 5.15 -2.46 4.60
C ALA A 6 5.58 -3.83 4.09
N VAL A 7 4.62 -4.76 4.04
CA VAL A 7 4.83 -6.12 3.57
C VAL A 7 3.92 -6.35 2.39
N GLN A 8 4.49 -6.63 1.22
CA GLN A 8 3.69 -6.87 0.02
C GLN A 8 3.08 -8.27 0.06
N THR A 9 1.76 -8.37 0.07
CA THR A 9 1.07 -9.68 0.16
C THR A 9 0.67 -10.23 -1.21
N CYS A 10 0.53 -9.37 -2.22
CA CYS A 10 0.29 -9.78 -3.60
C CYS A 10 0.93 -8.80 -4.60
N TRP A 11 1.61 -9.34 -5.61
CA TRP A 11 2.17 -8.59 -6.75
C TRP A 11 1.24 -8.59 -7.98
N ALA A 12 0.41 -9.61 -8.12
CA ALA A 12 -0.40 -9.83 -9.31
C ALA A 12 -1.83 -9.32 -9.07
N CYS A 13 -2.09 -8.09 -9.53
CA CYS A 13 -3.39 -7.46 -9.74
C CYS A 13 -4.56 -8.13 -8.96
N PRO A 14 -4.89 -7.65 -7.75
CA PRO A 14 -4.46 -6.37 -7.19
C PRO A 14 -3.08 -6.43 -6.50
N ALA A 15 -2.31 -5.35 -6.63
CA ALA A 15 -1.16 -5.13 -5.75
C ALA A 15 -1.66 -4.81 -4.33
N GLN A 16 -1.10 -5.48 -3.34
CA GLN A 16 -1.59 -5.47 -1.95
C GLN A 16 -0.44 -5.40 -0.96
N TRP A 17 -0.57 -4.58 0.07
CA TRP A 17 0.39 -4.49 1.16
C TRP A 17 -0.30 -4.40 2.51
N ASP A 18 0.30 -5.04 3.51
CA ASP A 18 0.03 -4.78 4.92
C ASP A 18 1.09 -3.82 5.44
N ALA A 19 0.68 -2.62 5.84
CA ALA A 19 1.57 -1.60 6.37
C ALA A 19 1.34 -1.36 7.87
N GLU A 20 2.39 -0.99 8.58
CA GLU A 20 2.34 -0.61 9.99
C GLU A 20 2.78 0.85 10.10
N THR A 21 2.01 1.62 10.86
CA THR A 21 2.31 3.03 11.12
C THR A 21 3.16 3.20 12.37
N LEU A 22 3.81 4.37 12.50
CA LEU A 22 4.54 4.74 13.71
C LEU A 22 3.66 4.72 14.98
N ALA A 23 2.35 4.94 14.82
CA ALA A 23 1.38 4.90 15.91
C ALA A 23 0.98 3.47 16.33
N GLY A 24 1.49 2.43 15.64
CA GLY A 24 1.13 1.04 15.88
C GLY A 24 -0.15 0.58 15.17
N ASN A 25 -0.76 1.43 14.34
CA ASN A 25 -1.92 1.02 13.53
C ASN A 25 -1.47 0.18 12.35
N ARG A 26 -2.26 -0.86 12.02
CA ARG A 26 -2.11 -1.64 10.79
C ARG A 26 -2.98 -1.02 9.70
N LEU A 27 -2.43 -0.92 8.51
CA LEU A 27 -3.09 -0.40 7.32
C LEU A 27 -3.08 -1.48 6.25
N TYR A 28 -4.22 -1.61 5.58
CA TYR A 28 -4.38 -2.46 4.43
C TYR A 28 -4.38 -1.60 3.17
N LEU A 29 -3.35 -1.75 2.34
CA LEU A 29 -3.18 -1.01 1.09
C LEU A 29 -3.55 -1.93 -0.07
N ARG A 30 -4.37 -1.42 -0.99
CA ARG A 30 -4.78 -2.17 -2.18
C ARG A 30 -4.85 -1.25 -3.38
N TYR A 31 -4.25 -1.69 -4.48
CA TYR A 31 -4.35 -1.02 -5.77
C TYR A 31 -4.97 -1.95 -6.82
N ARG A 32 -6.06 -1.51 -7.44
CA ARG A 32 -6.78 -2.27 -8.46
C ARG A 32 -7.54 -1.35 -9.43
N TYR A 33 -7.47 -1.66 -10.72
CA TYR A 33 -8.17 -0.93 -11.79
C TYR A 33 -7.86 0.57 -11.81
N GLY A 34 -6.63 0.94 -11.49
CA GLY A 34 -6.23 2.35 -11.37
C GLY A 34 -6.65 3.03 -10.08
N HIS A 35 -7.31 2.32 -9.16
CA HIS A 35 -7.82 2.86 -7.90
C HIS A 35 -7.05 2.29 -6.70
N GLY A 36 -6.52 3.17 -5.86
CA GLY A 36 -5.83 2.84 -4.62
C GLY A 36 -6.72 3.09 -3.41
N THR A 37 -6.77 2.15 -2.46
CA THR A 37 -7.47 2.30 -1.18
C THR A 37 -6.57 1.94 -0.02
N VAL A 38 -6.73 2.69 1.07
CA VAL A 38 -6.06 2.48 2.35
C VAL A 38 -7.14 2.31 3.41
N ASN A 39 -7.21 1.12 3.98
CA ASN A 39 -8.14 0.80 5.06
C ASN A 39 -7.38 0.57 6.37
N LEU A 40 -8.01 0.83 7.50
CA LEU A 40 -7.46 0.52 8.81
C LEU A 40 -7.73 -0.96 9.15
N ASP A 41 -6.70 -1.67 9.61
CA ASP A 41 -6.66 -3.09 10.02
C ASP A 41 -6.97 -4.13 8.93
N ASP A 42 -8.07 -3.96 8.18
CA ASP A 42 -8.54 -4.93 7.19
C ASP A 42 -9.27 -4.25 5.99
N PRO A 43 -9.54 -4.97 4.88
CA PRO A 43 -10.15 -4.40 3.68
C PRO A 43 -11.57 -3.85 3.86
N SER A 44 -12.28 -4.28 4.91
CA SER A 44 -13.61 -3.82 5.31
C SER A 44 -13.56 -2.77 6.41
N GLY A 45 -12.35 -2.45 6.90
CA GLY A 45 -12.13 -1.45 7.92
C GLY A 45 -12.34 -0.02 7.42
N PRO A 46 -12.31 0.97 8.33
CA PRO A 46 -12.46 2.38 7.99
C PRO A 46 -11.52 2.82 6.86
N LEU A 47 -12.07 3.52 5.86
CA LEU A 47 -11.29 4.12 4.78
C LEU A 47 -10.47 5.29 5.34
N VAL A 48 -9.16 5.19 5.21
CA VAL A 48 -8.20 6.21 5.64
C VAL A 48 -7.88 7.16 4.49
N ALA A 49 -7.67 6.61 3.30
CA ALA A 49 -7.38 7.37 2.09
C ALA A 49 -7.76 6.54 0.85
N ASP A 50 -8.12 7.22 -0.22
CA ASP A 50 -8.31 6.65 -1.54
C ASP A 50 -7.80 7.61 -2.62
N PHE A 51 -7.45 7.06 -3.77
CA PHE A 51 -7.04 7.84 -4.93
C PHE A 51 -7.36 7.10 -6.23
N ASP A 52 -7.53 7.89 -7.30
CA ASP A 52 -7.68 7.39 -8.66
C ASP A 52 -6.53 7.90 -9.54
N THR A 53 -5.95 7.01 -10.34
CA THR A 53 -4.86 7.33 -11.28
C THR A 53 -5.36 7.64 -12.68
N GLY A 54 -6.65 7.43 -12.96
CA GLY A 54 -7.26 7.58 -14.28
C GLY A 54 -6.80 6.54 -15.31
N ARG A 55 -6.12 5.47 -14.86
CA ARG A 55 -5.62 4.39 -15.71
C ARG A 55 -6.48 3.14 -15.55
N PRO A 56 -7.55 2.99 -16.34
CA PRO A 56 -8.39 1.80 -16.27
C PRO A 56 -7.54 0.56 -16.59
N TYR A 57 -7.76 -0.52 -15.85
CA TYR A 57 -7.04 -1.81 -15.92
C TYR A 57 -5.64 -1.87 -15.34
N ASP A 58 -5.12 -0.78 -14.78
CA ASP A 58 -3.85 -0.85 -14.07
C ASP A 58 -4.01 -1.55 -12.72
N GLY A 59 -3.02 -2.34 -12.34
CA GLY A 59 -3.03 -3.08 -11.08
C GLY A 59 -1.65 -3.34 -10.50
N GLY A 60 -0.60 -2.75 -11.11
CA GLY A 60 0.74 -2.68 -10.55
C GLY A 60 1.07 -1.22 -10.22
N ILE A 61 1.59 -0.98 -9.02
CA ILE A 61 2.09 0.32 -8.59
C ILE A 61 3.19 0.05 -7.57
N ASP A 62 4.23 0.87 -7.55
CA ASP A 62 5.27 0.77 -6.53
C ASP A 62 4.77 1.36 -5.20
N LEU A 63 5.26 0.86 -4.06
CA LEU A 63 4.83 1.31 -2.74
C LEU A 63 5.06 2.82 -2.52
N ASP A 64 6.21 3.33 -2.96
CA ASP A 64 6.54 4.76 -2.89
C ASP A 64 5.53 5.62 -3.66
N GLU A 65 5.18 5.20 -4.88
CA GLU A 65 4.22 5.89 -5.72
C GLU A 65 2.80 5.81 -5.15
N PHE A 66 2.43 4.66 -4.57
CA PHE A 66 1.17 4.50 -3.85
C PHE A 66 1.09 5.44 -2.65
N CYS A 67 2.15 5.52 -1.85
CA CYS A 67 2.19 6.37 -0.66
C CYS A 67 2.09 7.85 -1.01
N ASP A 68 2.82 8.31 -2.03
CA ASP A 68 2.76 9.68 -2.51
C ASP A 68 1.33 10.07 -2.91
N ARG A 69 0.64 9.21 -3.68
CA ARG A 69 -0.75 9.46 -4.09
C ARG A 69 -1.76 9.39 -2.95
N ALA A 70 -1.55 8.51 -1.98
CA ALA A 70 -2.41 8.39 -0.81
C ALA A 70 -2.13 9.46 0.27
N GLY A 71 -1.13 10.33 0.09
CA GLY A 71 -0.71 11.30 1.12
C GLY A 71 -0.09 10.62 2.36
N LEU A 72 0.49 9.44 2.17
CA LEU A 72 1.19 8.68 3.19
C LEU A 72 2.69 8.97 3.11
N VAL A 73 3.32 9.04 4.27
CA VAL A 73 4.75 9.30 4.38
C VAL A 73 5.43 8.00 4.76
N LEU A 74 6.45 7.66 3.98
CA LEU A 74 7.42 6.65 4.31
C LEU A 74 8.53 7.33 5.22
N ALA A 75 8.60 7.02 6.54
CA ALA A 75 9.80 7.11 7.42
C ALA A 75 11.10 6.32 7.05
N ALA A 76 12.13 6.98 6.52
CA ALA A 76 13.43 6.31 6.30
C ALA A 76 14.12 5.87 7.63
N PRO A 77 14.67 4.63 7.74
CA PRO A 77 14.57 3.49 6.84
C PRO A 77 13.33 2.61 7.12
N HIS A 78 12.67 2.16 6.07
CA HIS A 78 11.60 1.17 6.15
C HIS A 78 12.09 -0.20 5.77
N ALA A 79 11.48 -1.20 6.37
CA ALA A 79 11.42 -2.50 5.77
C ALA A 79 10.27 -2.53 4.75
N ASP A 80 10.60 -2.39 3.47
CA ASP A 80 9.80 -2.98 2.39
C ASP A 80 10.22 -4.45 2.30
N GLN A 81 9.37 -5.34 2.81
CA GLN A 81 9.64 -6.77 2.76
C GLN A 81 8.80 -7.39 1.65
N ASP A 82 9.50 -8.01 0.71
CA ASP A 82 8.92 -8.88 -0.31
C ASP A 82 8.90 -10.34 0.21
N PRO A 83 7.74 -10.86 0.66
CA PRO A 83 7.62 -12.26 1.04
C PRO A 83 7.49 -13.20 -0.17
N VAL A 84 7.31 -12.68 -1.39
CA VAL A 84 7.13 -13.47 -2.62
C VAL A 84 8.34 -13.26 -3.52
N GLY A 85 9.46 -13.83 -3.08
CA GLY A 85 10.78 -13.57 -3.64
C GLY A 85 10.85 -13.53 -5.17
N ARG A 86 11.28 -12.38 -5.68
CA ARG A 86 12.02 -12.29 -6.95
C ARG A 86 13.42 -11.72 -6.68
N PRO A 87 14.49 -12.29 -7.27
CA PRO A 87 15.80 -11.66 -7.22
C PRO A 87 15.75 -10.31 -7.95
N ARG A 88 16.33 -9.28 -7.31
CA ARG A 88 16.56 -7.95 -7.88
C ARG A 88 17.42 -8.00 -9.13
#